data_AF-A0A0H4BD79-F1
#
_entry.id   AF-A0A0H4BD79-F1
#
_cell.length_a   1.000
_cell.length_b   1.000
_cell.length_c   1.000
_cell.angle_alpha   90.00
_cell.angle_beta   90.00
_cell.angle_gamma   90.00
#
_symmetry.space_group_name_H-M   'P 1'
#
loop_
_entity.id
_entity.type
_entity.pdbx_description
1 polymer ?
#
loop_
_entity_poly.entity_id
_entity_poly.type
_entity_poly.pdbx_seq_one_letter_code
_entity_poly.pdbx_strand_id
1 'polypeptide(L)'
;MKSLTTIALLLISSIHPQQSQAMTECELLTRVMNNLGAKMSINRYVISSKKDEALIKQASNDLSEQTKNYRAAKEQYKKANCKSIWDN
;
A
#
# COMPACT_ATOMS: atom_id res chain seq x y z
N MET A 1 -19.29 -1.04 -65.73
CA MET A 1 -18.99 -0.23 -64.54
C MET A 1 -20.04 -0.50 -63.47
N LYS A 2 -19.64 -1.10 -62.34
CA LYS A 2 -20.30 -0.98 -61.02
C LYS A 2 -19.38 -1.65 -60.01
N SER A 3 -18.49 -0.83 -59.45
CA SER A 3 -17.65 -1.15 -58.32
C SER A 3 -18.57 -1.27 -57.09
N LEU A 4 -18.58 -2.42 -56.44
CA LEU A 4 -19.20 -2.61 -55.13
C LEU A 4 -18.06 -2.72 -54.12
N THR A 5 -17.69 -1.57 -53.56
CA THR A 5 -16.75 -1.49 -52.44
C THR A 5 -17.43 -2.01 -51.18
N THR A 6 -16.98 -3.17 -50.71
CA THR A 6 -17.36 -3.76 -49.43
C THR A 6 -16.85 -2.87 -48.30
N ILE A 7 -17.75 -2.20 -47.58
CA ILE A 7 -17.43 -1.38 -46.42
C ILE A 7 -17.22 -2.32 -45.23
N ALA A 8 -15.96 -2.51 -44.83
CA ALA A 8 -15.62 -3.16 -43.57
C ALA A 8 -15.92 -2.18 -42.41
N LEU A 9 -17.02 -2.41 -41.69
CA LEU A 9 -17.25 -1.74 -40.39
C LEU A 9 -16.25 -2.27 -39.38
N LEU A 10 -15.18 -1.51 -39.15
CA LEU A 10 -14.31 -1.64 -37.99
C LEU A 10 -15.11 -1.24 -36.74
N LEU A 11 -15.60 -2.24 -36.00
CA LEU A 11 -16.07 -2.07 -34.63
C LEU A 11 -14.87 -1.72 -33.76
N ILE A 12 -14.60 -0.42 -33.61
CA ILE A 12 -13.68 0.09 -32.61
C ILE A 12 -14.39 -0.12 -31.27
N SER A 13 -14.23 -1.30 -30.68
CA SER A 13 -14.54 -1.52 -29.27
C SER A 13 -13.71 -0.53 -28.48
N SER A 14 -14.38 0.49 -27.97
CA SER A 14 -13.84 1.53 -27.12
C SER A 14 -13.06 0.88 -25.99
N ILE A 15 -11.73 0.86 -26.11
CA ILE A 15 -10.83 0.59 -25.00
C ILE A 15 -11.00 1.81 -24.09
N HIS A 16 -12.08 1.83 -23.29
CA HIS A 16 -12.13 2.71 -22.15
C HIS A 16 -11.01 2.21 -21.24
N PRO A 17 -9.91 2.95 -21.02
CA PRO A 17 -8.99 2.59 -19.96
C PRO A 17 -9.85 2.53 -18.71
N GLN A 18 -9.91 1.35 -18.09
CA GLN A 18 -10.63 1.12 -16.87
C GLN A 18 -10.15 2.20 -15.90
N GLN A 19 -10.99 3.20 -15.61
CA GLN A 19 -10.58 4.33 -14.78
C GLN A 19 -10.13 3.75 -13.45
N SER A 20 -8.82 3.76 -13.21
CA SER A 20 -8.26 3.35 -11.92
C SER A 20 -8.89 4.28 -10.90
N GLN A 21 -9.84 3.75 -10.11
CA GLN A 21 -10.42 4.49 -9.00
C GLN A 21 -9.25 4.94 -8.13
N ALA A 22 -9.08 6.25 -7.99
CA ALA A 22 -8.04 6.80 -7.14
C ALA A 22 -8.31 6.31 -5.71
N MET A 23 -7.28 5.76 -5.08
CA MET A 23 -7.34 5.32 -3.69
C MET A 23 -7.77 6.48 -2.79
N THR A 24 -8.72 6.22 -1.88
CA THR A 24 -9.09 7.21 -0.88
C THR A 24 -7.96 7.42 0.12
N GLU A 25 -7.94 8.58 0.79
CA GLU A 25 -6.95 8.89 1.82
C GLU A 25 -6.93 7.83 2.94
N CYS A 26 -8.09 7.38 3.41
CA CYS A 26 -8.18 6.37 4.48
C CYS A 26 -7.70 4.98 4.04
N GLU A 27 -7.91 4.58 2.79
CA GLU A 27 -7.35 3.34 2.24
C GLU A 27 -5.83 3.42 2.12
N LEU A 28 -5.30 4.58 1.72
CA LEU A 28 -3.86 4.82 1.65
C LEU A 28 -3.23 4.73 3.04
N LEU A 29 -3.76 5.46 4.01
CA LEU A 29 -3.26 5.46 5.38
C LEU A 29 -3.36 4.07 6.03
N THR A 30 -4.46 3.35 5.79
CA THR A 30 -4.61 1.95 6.21
C THR A 30 -3.49 1.08 5.63
N ARG A 31 -3.21 1.19 4.33
CA ARG A 31 -2.14 0.42 3.68
C ARG A 31 -0.76 0.76 4.23
N VAL A 32 -0.48 2.04 4.45
CA VAL A 32 0.78 2.50 5.06
C VAL A 32 0.95 1.90 6.46
N MET A 33 -0.07 2.00 7.31
CA MET A 33 -0.03 1.44 8.67
C MET A 33 0.16 -0.07 8.67
N ASN A 34 -0.54 -0.80 7.79
CA ASN A 34 -0.39 -2.24 7.62
C ASN A 34 1.03 -2.63 7.20
N ASN A 35 1.60 -1.92 6.23
CA ASN A 35 2.96 -2.20 5.76
C ASN A 35 4.00 -1.96 6.86
N LEU A 36 3.84 -0.88 7.63
CA LEU A 36 4.69 -0.59 8.79
C LEU A 36 4.57 -1.68 9.85
N GLY A 37 3.34 -2.08 10.22
CA GLY A 37 3.10 -3.15 11.19
C GLY A 37 3.75 -4.48 10.80
N ALA A 38 3.64 -4.87 9.53
CA ALA A 38 4.28 -6.08 9.02
C ALA A 38 5.82 -6.02 9.12
N LYS A 39 6.43 -4.91 8.68
CA LYS A 39 7.89 -4.70 8.78
C LYS A 39 8.38 -4.71 10.23
N MET A 40 7.64 -4.06 11.13
CA MET A 40 7.95 -4.06 12.55
C MET A 40 7.89 -5.48 13.14
N SER A 41 6.90 -6.28 12.76
CA SER A 41 6.78 -7.68 13.18
C SER A 41 7.99 -8.51 12.74
N ILE A 42 8.42 -8.37 11.49
CA ILE A 42 9.60 -9.05 10.96
C ILE A 42 10.86 -8.64 11.74
N ASN A 43 11.05 -7.35 12.00
CA ASN A 43 12.21 -6.88 12.75
C ASN A 43 12.21 -7.42 14.19
N ARG A 44 11.05 -7.49 14.86
CA ARG A 44 10.93 -8.13 16.18
C ARG A 44 11.30 -9.61 16.15
N TYR A 45 10.90 -10.33 15.10
CA TYR A 45 11.31 -11.71 14.90
C TYR A 45 12.83 -11.84 14.74
N VAL A 46 13.46 -11.01 13.91
CA VAL A 46 14.93 -11.00 13.72
C VAL A 46 15.64 -10.73 15.05
N ILE A 47 15.21 -9.73 15.82
CA ILE A 47 15.76 -9.41 17.15
C ILE A 47 15.65 -10.62 18.09
N SER A 48 14.52 -11.33 18.05
CA SER A 48 14.30 -12.51 18.90
C SER A 48 15.14 -13.73 18.52
N SER A 49 15.67 -13.78 17.29
CA SER A 49 16.37 -14.95 16.77
C SER A 49 17.74 -15.20 17.44
N LYS A 50 18.38 -14.16 18.00
CA LYS A 50 19.69 -14.22 18.71
C LYS A 50 20.84 -14.84 17.89
N LYS A 51 20.77 -14.81 16.55
CA LYS A 51 21.75 -15.48 15.68
C LYS A 51 22.90 -14.60 15.22
N ASP A 52 22.63 -13.32 14.95
CA ASP A 52 23.57 -12.41 14.32
C ASP A 52 23.43 -11.01 14.93
N GLU A 53 24.46 -10.54 15.63
CA GLU A 53 24.46 -9.27 16.34
C GLU A 53 24.35 -8.06 15.40
N ALA A 54 24.93 -8.13 14.21
CA ALA A 54 24.86 -7.05 13.22
C ALA A 54 23.43 -6.93 12.67
N LEU A 55 22.81 -8.07 12.33
CA LEU A 55 21.41 -8.10 11.90
C LEU A 55 20.46 -7.66 13.01
N ILE A 56 20.70 -8.04 14.27
CA ILE A 56 19.90 -7.61 15.41
C ILE A 56 20.02 -6.09 15.61
N LYS A 57 21.21 -5.53 15.49
CA LYS A 57 21.44 -4.08 15.61
C LYS A 57 20.74 -3.31 14.49
N GLN A 58 20.82 -3.79 13.25
CA GLN A 58 20.09 -3.20 12.13
C GLN A 58 18.57 -3.28 12.34
N ALA A 59 18.04 -4.46 12.66
CA ALA A 59 16.61 -4.65 12.91
C ALA A 59 16.09 -3.78 14.07
N SER A 60 16.90 -3.55 15.11
CA SER A 60 16.57 -2.67 16.23
C SER A 60 16.49 -1.20 15.82
N ASN A 61 17.43 -0.74 14.98
CA ASN A 61 17.40 0.61 14.44
C ASN A 61 16.17 0.83 13.54
N ASP A 62 15.94 -0.10 12.62
CA ASP A 62 14.79 -0.06 11.70
C ASP A 62 13.47 -0.08 12.46
N LEU A 63 13.35 -0.93 13.50
CA LEU A 63 12.15 -1.00 14.35
C LEU A 63 11.88 0.33 15.07
N SER A 64 12.93 1.02 15.53
CA SER A 64 12.81 2.32 16.19
C SER A 64 12.26 3.38 15.24
N GLU A 65 12.79 3.46 14.02
CA GLU A 65 12.31 4.38 12.99
C GLU A 65 10.87 4.05 12.55
N GLN A 66 10.59 2.78 12.27
CA GLN A 66 9.25 2.33 11.88
C GLN A 66 8.21 2.60 12.96
N THR A 67 8.58 2.51 14.24
CA THR A 67 7.67 2.86 15.35
C THR A 67 7.32 4.35 15.33
N LYS A 68 8.28 5.24 15.05
CA LYS A 68 8.02 6.68 14.90
C LYS A 68 7.10 6.94 13.71
N ASN A 69 7.38 6.31 12.57
CA ASN A 69 6.57 6.45 11.36
C ASN A 69 5.16 5.92 11.55
N TYR A 70 4.98 4.80 12.25
CA TYR A 70 3.66 4.24 12.58
C TYR A 70 2.84 5.20 13.45
N ARG A 71 3.48 5.80 14.47
CA ARG A 71 2.81 6.81 15.31
C ARG A 71 2.39 8.02 14.49
N ALA A 72 3.28 8.54 13.64
CA ALA A 72 2.95 9.67 12.75
C ALA A 72 1.79 9.32 11.80
N ALA A 73 1.80 8.14 11.18
CA ALA A 73 0.71 7.68 10.32
C ALA A 73 -0.61 7.51 11.09
N LYS A 74 -0.57 6.97 12.32
CA LYS A 74 -1.76 6.85 13.19
C LYS A 74 -2.35 8.23 13.53
N GLU A 75 -1.51 9.24 13.76
CA GLU A 75 -2.00 10.60 14.00
C GLU A 75 -2.64 11.22 12.74
N GLN A 76 -2.10 10.97 11.55
CA GLN A 76 -2.77 11.39 10.30
C GLN A 76 -4.09 10.66 10.07
N TYR A 77 -4.13 9.36 10.36
CA TYR A 77 -5.35 8.54 10.30
C TYR A 77 -6.49 9.14 11.15
N LYS A 78 -6.16 9.56 12.38
CA LYS A 78 -7.11 10.23 13.27
C LYS A 78 -7.55 11.59 12.72
N LYS A 79 -6.62 12.41 12.23
CA LYS A 79 -6.92 13.74 11.67
C LYS A 79 -7.82 13.67 10.44
N ALA A 80 -7.66 12.64 9.61
CA ALA A 80 -8.51 12.37 8.46
C ALA A 80 -9.90 11.81 8.84
N ASN A 81 -10.22 11.66 10.12
CA ASN A 81 -11.46 11.06 10.63
C ASN A 81 -11.75 9.66 10.04
N CYS A 82 -10.70 8.90 9.73
CA CYS A 82 -10.87 7.54 9.21
C CYS A 82 -11.50 6.64 10.27
N LYS A 83 -12.48 5.81 9.89
CA LYS A 83 -13.16 4.88 10.80
C LYS A 83 -12.12 3.98 11.46
N SER A 84 -12.07 3.93 12.78
CA SER A 84 -11.09 3.07 13.45
C SER A 84 -11.33 1.60 13.10
N ILE A 85 -10.28 0.93 12.66
CA ILE A 85 -10.23 -0.53 12.44
C ILE A 85 -9.27 -1.22 13.43
N TRP A 86 -8.59 -0.44 14.28
CA TRP A 86 -7.50 -0.90 15.16
C TRP A 86 -7.76 -0.68 16.65
N ASP A 87 -8.80 0.06 17.02
CA ASP A 87 -9.11 0.38 18.42
C ASP A 87 -10.26 -0.50 18.99
N ASN A 88 -10.45 -1.71 18.44
CA ASN A 88 -11.35 -2.73 19.01
C ASN A 88 -10.73 -3.42 20.23
#